data_AF-A0A133ZUJ9-F1
#
_entry.id   AF-A0A133ZUJ9-F1
#
_cell.length_a   1.000
_cell.length_b   1.000
_cell.length_c   1.000
_cell.angle_alpha   90.00
_cell.angle_beta   90.00
_cell.angle_gamma   90.00
#
_symmetry.space_group_name_H-M   'P 1'
#
loop_
_entity.id
_entity.type
_entity.pdbx_description
1 polymer ?
#
loop_
_entity_poly.entity_id
_entity_poly.type
_entity_poly.pdbx_seq_one_letter_code
_entity_poly.pdbx_strand_id
1 'polypeptide(L)'
;MRRIFIVIIFIVCTNILLSCGLASDEKSVEQTSEFEKNQYEEFDNKVDGLSESDLEELKWLIQTLHVSHGGASNILGNGSVLDTKEKQAKFLDILNEMEYENIFKNSLKNYVIFEDDRKFINIENAEIVLKMAGALSTVEVWQYLLQNYSQYMESEDIFEMPLYAREGSDNYIEFRDWEFIVEEDGKLTVRYKIYNPFSYMYIENVDVRLHKNEQSIFGGYSADYLMVTPIESEKTTCKNEELFSGSDWGKYKKPMTMGNSMDDYIFKLDGSLYQMPCPLDEFLSNGWKYNGKLKKNEKRAEIILTKEGKEIHCIIWYCKGTDNPKWYVVSIKTEFGDGISDVDFELFGNHNRGDYAYGYGVHGIYGFVDPLYLGAGISVDVGGDKMIRGFTMTYAPKYINRIKRLNEIATDLKGEVCIIEKGNNELERDISYKLTMYEEPLYVQVKSLDKVGWAKDMNIIWVKKDEKENVIGYIEYGKDFTLSIEDNNKVKIEVVRMEDSSDDKPEVLTIR
;
A
#
# COMPACT_ATOMS: atom_id res chain seq x y z
N MET A 1 -18.44 -14.40 46.94
CA MET A 1 -19.76 -14.71 46.35
C MET A 1 -20.32 -13.49 45.63
N ARG A 2 -19.85 -13.27 44.40
CA ARG A 2 -20.31 -12.19 43.50
C ARG A 2 -19.95 -12.58 42.05
N ARG A 3 -20.38 -13.78 41.66
CA ARG A 3 -20.39 -14.32 40.30
C ARG A 3 -21.50 -15.37 40.32
N ILE A 4 -22.70 -14.99 39.85
CA ILE A 4 -23.90 -15.82 39.54
C ILE A 4 -25.12 -14.92 39.17
N PHE A 5 -25.06 -13.60 39.35
CA PHE A 5 -26.23 -12.72 39.13
C PHE A 5 -26.45 -12.16 37.71
N ILE A 6 -25.63 -12.51 36.70
CA ILE A 6 -25.81 -11.97 35.33
C ILE A 6 -26.55 -12.95 34.40
N VAL A 7 -26.67 -14.23 34.75
CA VAL A 7 -27.29 -15.24 33.87
C VAL A 7 -28.82 -15.34 34.01
N ILE A 8 -29.41 -14.74 35.05
CA ILE A 8 -30.86 -14.86 35.32
C ILE A 8 -31.68 -13.68 34.74
N ILE A 9 -31.06 -12.53 34.44
CA ILE A 9 -31.77 -11.38 33.84
C ILE A 9 -32.01 -11.57 32.33
N PHE A 10 -31.24 -12.42 31.65
CA PHE A 10 -31.41 -12.68 30.21
C PHE A 10 -32.46 -13.76 29.87
N ILE A 11 -32.97 -14.51 30.86
CA ILE A 11 -33.92 -15.62 30.64
C ILE A 11 -35.38 -15.23 30.96
N VAL A 12 -35.62 -14.06 31.56
CA VAL A 12 -36.97 -13.62 31.98
C VAL A 12 -37.65 -12.70 30.97
N CYS A 13 -36.93 -12.13 29.99
CA CYS A 13 -37.54 -11.25 28.98
C CYS A 13 -38.07 -11.97 27.73
N THR A 14 -37.87 -13.28 27.58
CA THR A 14 -38.33 -14.05 26.41
C THR A 14 -39.68 -14.75 26.59
N ASN A 15 -40.35 -14.64 27.75
CA ASN A 15 -41.57 -15.41 28.04
C ASN A 15 -42.81 -14.59 28.39
N ILE A 16 -42.82 -13.28 28.17
CA ILE A 16 -44.04 -12.49 28.30
C ILE A 16 -44.12 -11.58 27.10
N LEU A 17 -44.84 -12.02 26.07
CA LEU A 17 -45.70 -11.20 25.18
C LEU A 17 -46.31 -12.09 24.08
N LEU A 18 -47.09 -13.08 24.51
CA LEU A 18 -48.19 -13.64 23.73
C LEU A 18 -49.43 -13.59 24.61
N SER A 19 -50.19 -12.50 24.56
CA SER A 19 -51.66 -12.52 24.60
C SER A 19 -52.27 -11.12 24.44
N CYS A 20 -53.35 -11.06 23.65
CA CYS A 20 -54.42 -10.05 23.62
C CYS A 20 -54.21 -8.75 22.82
N GLY A 21 -54.66 -8.76 21.55
CA GLY A 21 -56.02 -8.30 21.21
C GLY A 21 -56.30 -6.79 21.00
N LEU A 22 -56.36 -6.40 19.72
CA LEU A 22 -57.28 -5.43 19.06
C LEU A 22 -57.21 -3.91 19.33
N ALA A 23 -56.92 -3.21 18.22
CA ALA A 23 -57.53 -2.00 17.64
C ALA A 23 -57.28 -0.60 18.26
N SER A 24 -56.51 0.23 17.55
CA SER A 24 -56.96 1.52 16.98
C SER A 24 -55.84 2.20 16.16
N ASP A 25 -56.26 2.87 15.09
CA ASP A 25 -55.45 3.54 14.05
C ASP A 25 -54.62 4.72 14.56
N GLU A 26 -53.38 4.87 14.09
CA GLU A 26 -52.92 5.98 13.22
C GLU A 26 -51.40 5.95 12.98
N LYS A 27 -51.04 5.89 11.68
CA LYS A 27 -49.80 6.30 10.99
C LYS A 27 -48.49 6.33 11.79
N SER A 28 -47.62 5.37 11.53
CA SER A 28 -46.16 5.52 11.69
C SER A 28 -45.42 4.90 10.50
N VAL A 29 -44.35 5.58 10.11
CA VAL A 29 -43.44 5.26 9.02
C VAL A 29 -42.73 3.94 9.34
N GLU A 30 -42.89 2.93 8.49
CA GLU A 30 -42.16 1.66 8.59
C GLU A 30 -40.67 1.91 8.36
N GLN A 31 -39.88 1.76 9.41
CA GLN A 31 -38.48 1.36 9.30
C GLN A 31 -38.44 -0.16 9.13
N THR A 32 -38.32 -0.62 7.89
CA THR A 32 -37.94 -2.00 7.59
C THR A 32 -36.44 -2.17 7.83
N SER A 33 -36.10 -2.89 8.90
CA SER A 33 -34.78 -3.50 9.05
C SER A 33 -34.72 -4.76 8.20
N GLU A 34 -34.35 -4.63 6.93
CA GLU A 34 -33.89 -5.76 6.12
C GLU A 34 -32.38 -5.86 6.28
N PHE A 35 -31.94 -6.87 7.03
CA PHE A 35 -30.62 -7.46 6.85
C PHE A 35 -30.62 -8.07 5.44
N GLU A 36 -30.15 -7.31 4.46
CA GLU A 36 -29.87 -7.81 3.12
C GLU A 36 -28.83 -8.93 3.23
N LYS A 37 -29.28 -10.16 2.97
CA LYS A 37 -28.39 -11.23 2.57
C LYS A 37 -27.63 -10.73 1.35
N ASN A 38 -26.30 -10.70 1.45
CA ASN A 38 -25.36 -10.47 0.34
C ASN A 38 -25.86 -11.18 -0.91
N GLN A 39 -26.51 -10.43 -1.81
CA GLN A 39 -26.67 -10.86 -3.18
C GLN A 39 -25.29 -10.69 -3.80
N TYR A 40 -24.66 -11.81 -4.16
CA TYR A 40 -23.66 -11.81 -5.20
C TYR A 40 -24.29 -11.05 -6.38
N GLU A 41 -23.77 -9.87 -6.72
CA GLU A 41 -24.06 -9.24 -8.00
C GLU A 41 -23.43 -10.12 -9.08
N GLU A 42 -24.18 -11.13 -9.48
CA GLU A 42 -23.89 -12.03 -10.58
C GLU A 42 -24.13 -11.24 -11.88
N PHE A 43 -23.15 -10.40 -12.26
CA PHE A 43 -23.08 -9.95 -13.64
C PHE A 43 -22.83 -11.20 -14.50
N ASP A 44 -23.75 -11.47 -15.44
CA ASP A 44 -23.70 -12.54 -16.43
C ASP A 44 -22.53 -12.30 -17.40
N ASN A 45 -21.29 -12.37 -16.89
CA ASN A 45 -20.03 -12.34 -17.64
C ASN A 45 -19.86 -13.72 -18.29
N LYS A 46 -20.74 -14.07 -19.23
CA LYS A 46 -20.52 -15.19 -20.13
C LYS A 46 -19.36 -14.83 -21.06
N VAL A 47 -18.16 -15.20 -20.64
CA VAL A 47 -16.98 -15.15 -21.49
C VAL A 47 -17.01 -16.40 -22.36
N ASP A 48 -17.18 -16.23 -23.66
CA ASP A 48 -17.21 -17.35 -24.61
C ASP A 48 -15.98 -18.24 -24.44
N GLY A 49 -16.21 -19.50 -24.05
CA GLY A 49 -15.17 -20.52 -23.89
C GLY A 49 -14.63 -20.73 -22.47
N LEU A 50 -15.12 -20.01 -21.46
CA LEU A 50 -14.81 -20.28 -20.03
C LEU A 50 -16.06 -20.74 -19.28
N SER A 51 -15.93 -21.77 -18.46
CA SER A 51 -16.97 -22.20 -17.52
C SER A 51 -16.94 -21.33 -16.26
N GLU A 52 -18.02 -21.38 -15.46
CA GLU A 52 -18.08 -20.71 -14.16
C GLU A 52 -16.97 -21.20 -13.22
N SER A 53 -16.65 -22.49 -13.26
CA SER A 53 -15.53 -23.06 -12.49
C SER A 53 -14.18 -22.47 -12.91
N ASP A 54 -13.97 -22.27 -14.22
CA ASP A 54 -12.73 -21.66 -14.72
C ASP A 54 -12.60 -20.20 -14.25
N LEU A 55 -13.71 -19.45 -14.24
CA LEU A 55 -13.73 -18.08 -13.76
C LEU A 55 -13.41 -17.99 -12.26
N GLU A 56 -13.92 -18.90 -11.44
CA GLU A 56 -13.62 -18.92 -10.00
C GLU A 56 -12.17 -19.35 -9.71
N GLU A 57 -11.63 -20.31 -10.46
CA GLU A 57 -10.20 -20.66 -10.38
C GLU A 57 -9.28 -19.50 -10.81
N LEU A 58 -9.67 -18.74 -11.83
CA LEU A 58 -8.97 -17.52 -12.25
C LEU A 58 -9.03 -16.42 -11.21
N LYS A 59 -10.20 -16.18 -10.60
CA LYS A 59 -10.36 -15.21 -9.51
C LYS A 59 -9.47 -15.59 -8.32
N TRP A 60 -9.45 -16.86 -7.94
CA TRP A 60 -8.56 -17.37 -6.90
C TRP A 60 -7.09 -17.06 -7.23
N LEU A 61 -6.59 -17.45 -8.42
CA LEU A 61 -5.23 -17.11 -8.86
C LEU A 61 -4.93 -15.61 -8.74
N ILE A 62 -5.79 -14.76 -9.31
CA ILE A 62 -5.58 -13.32 -9.39
C ILE A 62 -5.53 -12.70 -7.99
N GLN A 63 -6.39 -13.14 -7.08
CA GLN A 63 -6.42 -12.61 -5.73
C GLN A 63 -5.21 -13.07 -4.92
N THR A 64 -4.80 -14.35 -5.02
CA THR A 64 -3.55 -14.85 -4.43
C THR A 64 -2.34 -14.10 -5.01
N LEU A 65 -2.33 -13.79 -6.31
CA LEU A 65 -1.29 -12.96 -6.92
C LEU A 65 -1.29 -11.55 -6.32
N HIS A 66 -2.44 -10.89 -6.19
CA HIS A 66 -2.50 -9.54 -5.60
C HIS A 66 -1.90 -9.50 -4.19
N VAL A 67 -2.29 -10.42 -3.31
CA VAL A 67 -1.82 -10.45 -1.91
C VAL A 67 -0.34 -10.86 -1.81
N SER A 68 0.13 -11.81 -2.64
CA SER A 68 1.55 -12.21 -2.65
C SER A 68 2.51 -11.11 -3.11
N HIS A 69 1.97 -10.09 -3.79
CA HIS A 69 2.70 -8.90 -4.22
C HIS A 69 2.56 -7.74 -3.23
N GLY A 70 2.06 -8.02 -2.02
CA GLY A 70 2.08 -7.14 -0.87
C GLY A 70 0.98 -6.10 -0.80
N GLY A 71 0.02 -6.08 -1.74
CA GLY A 71 -1.01 -5.03 -1.87
C GLY A 71 -0.38 -3.66 -2.12
N ALA A 72 -0.75 -2.95 -3.20
CA ALA A 72 -0.24 -1.60 -3.52
C ALA A 72 1.30 -1.38 -3.64
N SER A 73 2.18 -2.26 -3.18
CA SER A 73 3.63 -2.00 -3.15
C SER A 73 4.28 -2.00 -4.54
N ASN A 74 3.55 -2.46 -5.56
CA ASN A 74 3.94 -2.44 -6.97
C ASN A 74 3.17 -1.41 -7.78
N ILE A 75 2.77 -0.29 -7.17
CA ILE A 75 1.84 0.69 -7.75
C ILE A 75 2.19 1.19 -9.14
N LEU A 76 3.39 0.91 -9.63
CA LEU A 76 3.90 1.60 -10.77
C LEU A 76 4.90 0.73 -11.58
N GLY A 77 4.37 -0.21 -12.41
CA GLY A 77 5.21 -1.04 -13.28
C GLY A 77 4.88 -2.22 -14.23
N ASN A 78 5.90 -3.02 -14.62
CA ASN A 78 6.00 -4.04 -15.68
C ASN A 78 5.15 -5.28 -15.39
N GLY A 79 4.46 -5.28 -14.25
CA GLY A 79 3.51 -6.27 -13.79
C GLY A 79 3.98 -7.71 -13.73
N SER A 80 5.28 -8.03 -13.80
CA SER A 80 5.71 -9.43 -13.72
C SER A 80 5.20 -10.10 -12.43
N VAL A 81 4.63 -11.28 -12.61
CA VAL A 81 4.10 -12.09 -11.52
C VAL A 81 5.14 -13.11 -11.07
N LEU A 82 5.30 -13.28 -9.76
CA LEU A 82 6.10 -14.37 -9.18
C LEU A 82 7.54 -14.45 -9.73
N ASP A 83 8.15 -13.30 -10.03
CA ASP A 83 9.49 -13.19 -10.60
C ASP A 83 10.63 -13.19 -9.56
N THR A 84 10.27 -13.07 -8.28
CA THR A 84 11.19 -13.13 -7.13
C THR A 84 10.83 -14.29 -6.21
N LYS A 85 11.81 -14.84 -5.50
CA LYS A 85 11.60 -15.88 -4.47
C LYS A 85 10.65 -15.44 -3.36
N GLU A 86 10.63 -14.17 -2.99
CA GLU A 86 9.75 -13.59 -1.96
C GLU A 86 8.29 -13.67 -2.40
N LYS A 87 7.96 -13.16 -3.60
CA LYS A 87 6.62 -13.24 -4.21
C LYS A 87 6.16 -14.71 -4.34
N GLN A 88 7.05 -15.61 -4.77
CA GLN A 88 6.73 -17.04 -4.89
C GLN A 88 6.46 -17.71 -3.53
N ALA A 89 7.30 -17.45 -2.54
CA ALA A 89 7.12 -17.97 -1.19
C ALA A 89 5.83 -17.45 -0.56
N LYS A 90 5.55 -16.14 -0.72
CA LYS A 90 4.31 -15.54 -0.22
C LYS A 90 3.08 -16.09 -0.94
N PHE A 91 3.17 -16.39 -2.24
CA PHE A 91 2.10 -17.04 -2.98
C PHE A 91 1.77 -18.42 -2.40
N LEU A 92 2.78 -19.26 -2.12
CA LEU A 92 2.57 -20.57 -1.50
C LEU A 92 2.01 -20.48 -0.07
N ASP A 93 2.49 -19.52 0.71
CA ASP A 93 2.05 -19.22 2.08
C ASP A 93 0.55 -18.91 2.17
N ILE A 94 -0.02 -18.24 1.17
CA ILE A 94 -1.42 -17.81 1.18
C ILE A 94 -2.33 -18.60 0.24
N LEU A 95 -1.79 -19.60 -0.46
CA LEU A 95 -2.53 -20.37 -1.46
C LEU A 95 -3.67 -21.18 -0.82
N ASN A 96 -3.48 -21.64 0.42
CA ASN A 96 -4.51 -22.33 1.23
C ASN A 96 -5.48 -21.31 1.85
N GLU A 97 -6.27 -20.67 0.98
CA GLU A 97 -7.25 -19.66 1.35
C GLU A 97 -8.60 -20.29 1.75
N MET A 98 -9.10 -19.93 2.93
CA MET A 98 -10.32 -20.47 3.54
C MET A 98 -11.55 -20.27 2.65
N GLU A 99 -11.67 -19.10 2.02
CA GLU A 99 -12.76 -18.71 1.13
C GLU A 99 -12.78 -19.56 -0.16
N TYR A 100 -11.64 -20.14 -0.54
CA TYR A 100 -11.47 -20.98 -1.72
C TYR A 100 -11.23 -22.46 -1.40
N GLU A 101 -11.50 -22.92 -0.18
CA GLU A 101 -11.20 -24.28 0.30
C GLU A 101 -11.67 -25.40 -0.65
N ASN A 102 -12.87 -25.28 -1.22
CA ASN A 102 -13.41 -26.28 -2.14
C ASN A 102 -12.67 -26.29 -3.48
N ILE A 103 -12.33 -25.11 -4.02
CA ILE A 103 -11.58 -24.98 -5.27
C ILE A 103 -10.16 -25.49 -5.05
N PHE A 104 -9.50 -25.04 -3.98
CA PHE A 104 -8.20 -25.51 -3.54
C PHE A 104 -8.13 -27.04 -3.51
N LYS A 105 -9.04 -27.69 -2.77
CA LYS A 105 -9.08 -29.15 -2.64
C LYS A 105 -9.24 -29.86 -3.98
N ASN A 106 -10.12 -29.36 -4.84
CA ASN A 106 -10.40 -30.00 -6.13
C ASN A 106 -9.24 -29.84 -7.12
N SER A 107 -8.69 -28.62 -7.23
CA SER A 107 -7.68 -28.26 -8.23
C SER A 107 -6.27 -28.72 -7.81
N LEU A 108 -5.96 -28.80 -6.51
CA LEU A 108 -4.65 -29.21 -5.99
C LEU A 108 -4.55 -30.67 -5.48
N LYS A 109 -5.61 -31.49 -5.59
CA LYS A 109 -5.63 -32.88 -5.07
C LYS A 109 -4.45 -33.79 -5.49
N ASN A 110 -3.83 -33.51 -6.62
CA ASN A 110 -2.70 -34.29 -7.16
C ASN A 110 -1.33 -33.72 -6.77
N TYR A 111 -1.30 -32.52 -6.18
CA TYR A 111 -0.07 -31.77 -5.84
C TYR A 111 0.11 -31.60 -4.34
N VAL A 112 -0.99 -31.60 -3.58
CA VAL A 112 -1.02 -31.37 -2.13
C VAL A 112 -1.43 -32.66 -1.41
N ILE A 113 -0.75 -32.94 -0.31
CA ILE A 113 -1.08 -34.02 0.63
C ILE A 113 -2.03 -33.42 1.68
N PHE A 114 -3.19 -34.04 1.86
CA PHE A 114 -4.21 -33.60 2.82
C PHE A 114 -4.21 -34.57 4.01
N GLU A 115 -3.86 -34.07 5.19
CA GLU A 115 -3.89 -34.84 6.45
C GLU A 115 -4.74 -34.08 7.47
N ASP A 116 -5.96 -34.57 7.70
CA ASP A 116 -6.97 -33.89 8.52
C ASP A 116 -7.16 -32.42 8.08
N ASP A 117 -6.81 -31.47 8.95
CA ASP A 117 -6.90 -30.02 8.69
C ASP A 117 -5.60 -29.44 8.08
N ARG A 118 -4.51 -30.22 8.02
CA ARG A 118 -3.19 -29.80 7.53
C ARG A 118 -3.03 -30.13 6.04
N LYS A 119 -2.31 -29.27 5.33
CA LYS A 119 -2.06 -29.38 3.89
C LYS A 119 -0.58 -29.21 3.62
N PHE A 120 0.01 -30.13 2.87
CA PHE A 120 1.44 -30.14 2.62
C PHE A 120 1.76 -30.19 1.13
N ILE A 121 2.82 -29.50 0.75
CA ILE A 121 3.35 -29.53 -0.62
C ILE A 121 4.84 -29.82 -0.57
N ASN A 122 5.31 -30.67 -1.47
CA ASN A 122 6.74 -30.94 -1.63
C ASN A 122 7.38 -29.98 -2.64
N ILE A 123 8.72 -29.96 -2.68
CA ILE A 123 9.47 -29.07 -3.58
C ILE A 123 9.06 -29.22 -5.05
N GLU A 124 8.94 -30.45 -5.56
CA GLU A 124 8.62 -30.72 -6.98
C GLU A 124 7.22 -30.20 -7.35
N ASN A 125 6.22 -30.45 -6.51
CA ASN A 125 4.85 -29.99 -6.74
C ASN A 125 4.73 -28.48 -6.56
N ALA A 126 5.45 -27.88 -5.62
CA ALA A 126 5.48 -26.44 -5.43
C ALA A 126 6.01 -25.73 -6.68
N GLU A 127 7.09 -26.25 -7.29
CA GLU A 127 7.61 -25.71 -8.55
C GLU A 127 6.59 -25.79 -9.69
N ILE A 128 5.87 -26.91 -9.78
CA ILE A 128 4.85 -27.10 -10.82
C ILE A 128 3.72 -26.07 -10.64
N VAL A 129 3.19 -25.94 -9.42
CA VAL A 129 2.11 -25.00 -9.10
C VAL A 129 2.53 -23.55 -9.35
N LEU A 130 3.75 -23.16 -8.97
CA LEU A 130 4.28 -21.82 -9.23
C LEU A 130 4.39 -21.54 -10.74
N LYS A 131 4.86 -22.50 -11.54
CA LYS A 131 4.93 -22.39 -13.00
C LYS A 131 3.54 -22.29 -13.63
N MET A 132 2.56 -23.04 -13.11
CA MET A 132 1.15 -22.92 -13.51
C MET A 132 0.56 -21.55 -13.18
N ALA A 133 0.98 -20.93 -12.08
CA ALA A 133 0.55 -19.58 -11.70
C ALA A 133 1.20 -18.47 -12.54
N GLY A 134 2.37 -18.72 -13.15
CA GLY A 134 3.07 -17.74 -14.01
C GLY A 134 4.57 -17.55 -13.71
N ALA A 135 5.15 -18.28 -12.76
CA ALA A 135 6.57 -18.14 -12.44
C ALA A 135 7.48 -18.68 -13.57
N LEU A 136 8.41 -17.84 -14.05
CA LEU A 136 9.37 -18.23 -15.10
C LEU A 136 10.53 -19.08 -14.58
N SER A 137 10.90 -18.92 -13.31
CA SER A 137 12.00 -19.62 -12.65
C SER A 137 11.68 -19.77 -11.17
N THR A 138 11.98 -20.92 -10.57
CA THR A 138 11.63 -21.26 -9.17
C THR A 138 12.84 -21.66 -8.32
N VAL A 139 14.06 -21.51 -8.85
CA VAL A 139 15.27 -22.15 -8.28
C VAL A 139 15.57 -21.70 -6.84
N GLU A 140 15.26 -20.46 -6.47
CA GLU A 140 15.63 -19.90 -5.17
C GLU A 140 14.51 -19.97 -4.11
N VAL A 141 13.27 -20.30 -4.49
CA VAL A 141 12.11 -20.20 -3.57
C VAL A 141 12.22 -21.16 -2.39
N TRP A 142 12.69 -22.39 -2.64
CA TRP A 142 12.72 -23.41 -1.59
C TRP A 142 13.77 -23.08 -0.51
N GLN A 143 14.94 -22.60 -0.92
CA GLN A 143 15.96 -22.10 0.00
C GLN A 143 15.43 -20.92 0.82
N TYR A 144 14.67 -20.03 0.18
CA TYR A 144 14.05 -18.91 0.87
C TYR A 144 12.99 -19.36 1.89
N LEU A 145 12.15 -20.35 1.57
CA LEU A 145 11.18 -20.94 2.50
C LEU A 145 11.88 -21.58 3.71
N LEU A 146 12.93 -22.37 3.49
CA LEU A 146 13.71 -22.98 4.57
C LEU A 146 14.27 -21.93 5.55
N GLN A 147 14.69 -20.78 5.05
CA GLN A 147 15.29 -19.71 5.85
C GLN A 147 14.23 -18.84 6.55
N ASN A 148 13.16 -18.46 5.85
CA ASN A 148 12.23 -17.42 6.30
C ASN A 148 10.87 -17.94 6.77
N TYR A 149 10.54 -19.18 6.43
CA TYR A 149 9.29 -19.86 6.77
C TYR A 149 9.55 -21.20 7.47
N SER A 150 10.70 -21.32 8.15
CA SER A 150 11.14 -22.54 8.85
C SER A 150 10.10 -23.14 9.80
N GLN A 151 9.24 -22.32 10.40
CA GLN A 151 8.15 -22.75 11.27
C GLN A 151 7.05 -23.57 10.58
N TYR A 152 6.97 -23.48 9.25
CA TYR A 152 6.03 -24.23 8.42
C TYR A 152 6.72 -25.36 7.63
N MET A 153 8.02 -25.61 7.87
CA MET A 153 8.72 -26.74 7.25
C MET A 153 8.52 -27.99 8.11
N GLU A 154 7.77 -28.97 7.62
CA GLU A 154 7.62 -30.28 8.28
C GLU A 154 8.90 -31.13 8.09
N SER A 155 9.58 -30.95 6.97
CA SER A 155 10.91 -31.51 6.69
C SER A 155 11.65 -30.65 5.66
N GLU A 156 12.90 -30.99 5.32
CA GLU A 156 13.68 -30.25 4.32
C GLU A 156 12.99 -30.17 2.94
N ASP A 157 12.12 -31.12 2.63
CA ASP A 157 11.45 -31.24 1.32
C ASP A 157 9.92 -31.06 1.39
N ILE A 158 9.36 -30.73 2.56
CA ILE A 158 7.91 -30.60 2.75
C ILE A 158 7.57 -29.29 3.46
N PHE A 159 6.75 -28.47 2.80
CA PHE A 159 6.18 -27.23 3.34
C PHE A 159 4.72 -27.45 3.72
N GLU A 160 4.37 -27.13 4.96
CA GLU A 160 2.98 -27.02 5.42
C GLU A 160 2.41 -25.68 4.94
N MET A 161 1.32 -25.74 4.18
CA MET A 161 0.65 -24.55 3.66
C MET A 161 -0.28 -23.98 4.73
N PRO A 162 0.06 -22.83 5.35
CA PRO A 162 -0.74 -22.31 6.45
C PRO A 162 -2.12 -21.86 5.96
N LEU A 163 -3.12 -21.95 6.84
CA LEU A 163 -4.46 -21.46 6.53
C LEU A 163 -4.43 -19.93 6.44
N TYR A 164 -4.83 -19.40 5.30
CA TYR A 164 -5.03 -17.98 5.09
C TYR A 164 -6.54 -17.67 5.12
N ALA A 165 -6.93 -16.72 5.95
CA ALA A 165 -8.31 -16.20 6.01
C ALA A 165 -8.26 -14.71 5.70
N ARG A 166 -9.00 -14.30 4.67
CA ARG A 166 -9.03 -12.89 4.26
C ARG A 166 -10.05 -12.13 5.08
N GLU A 167 -11.23 -12.68 5.24
CA GLU A 167 -12.26 -12.16 6.12
C GLU A 167 -11.75 -12.13 7.57
N GLY A 168 -11.80 -10.96 8.19
CA GLY A 168 -11.28 -10.75 9.56
C GLY A 168 -9.80 -10.38 9.64
N SER A 169 -9.11 -10.22 8.51
CA SER A 169 -7.80 -9.55 8.50
C SER A 169 -7.94 -8.03 8.65
N ASP A 170 -6.97 -7.39 9.33
CA ASP A 170 -6.96 -5.93 9.56
C ASP A 170 -6.95 -5.11 8.26
N ASN A 171 -6.63 -5.75 7.12
CA ASN A 171 -6.55 -5.15 5.79
C ASN A 171 -7.55 -5.78 4.81
N TYR A 172 -8.74 -6.18 5.28
CA TYR A 172 -9.77 -6.75 4.42
C TYR A 172 -10.11 -5.81 3.25
N ILE A 173 -9.93 -6.30 2.03
CA ILE A 173 -10.28 -5.64 0.77
C ILE A 173 -11.19 -6.53 -0.05
N GLU A 174 -12.04 -5.89 -0.83
CA GLU A 174 -12.98 -6.57 -1.72
C GLU A 174 -12.60 -6.37 -3.18
N PHE A 175 -12.76 -7.43 -3.96
CA PHE A 175 -12.45 -7.45 -5.38
C PHE A 175 -13.76 -7.40 -6.15
N ARG A 176 -14.06 -6.25 -6.76
CA ARG A 176 -15.36 -5.94 -7.38
C ARG A 176 -15.18 -5.55 -8.84
N ASP A 177 -16.30 -5.41 -9.56
CA ASP A 177 -16.35 -4.93 -10.94
C ASP A 177 -15.46 -5.74 -11.91
N TRP A 178 -15.51 -7.08 -11.82
CA TRP A 178 -14.71 -7.96 -12.66
C TRP A 178 -15.16 -7.87 -14.14
N GLU A 179 -14.19 -7.68 -15.03
CA GLU A 179 -14.34 -7.68 -16.48
C GLU A 179 -13.31 -8.65 -17.08
N PHE A 180 -13.78 -9.63 -17.84
CA PHE A 180 -12.93 -10.63 -18.48
C PHE A 180 -12.97 -10.43 -19.99
N ILE A 181 -11.80 -10.13 -20.58
CA ILE A 181 -11.66 -9.73 -21.98
C ILE A 181 -10.77 -10.74 -22.69
N VAL A 182 -11.36 -11.55 -23.57
CA VAL A 182 -10.61 -12.47 -24.43
C VAL A 182 -9.98 -11.68 -25.57
N GLU A 183 -8.66 -11.78 -25.72
CA GLU A 183 -7.89 -11.12 -26.78
C GLU A 183 -7.69 -12.01 -28.01
N GLU A 184 -7.30 -11.40 -29.12
CA GLU A 184 -6.88 -12.12 -30.33
C GLU A 184 -5.61 -12.93 -30.01
N ASP A 185 -5.66 -14.26 -30.20
CA ASP A 185 -4.64 -15.29 -29.86
C ASP A 185 -4.95 -16.17 -28.63
N GLY A 186 -6.07 -15.93 -27.95
CA GLY A 186 -6.47 -16.73 -26.78
C GLY A 186 -5.83 -16.29 -25.46
N LYS A 187 -5.14 -15.13 -25.44
CA LYS A 187 -4.86 -14.40 -24.20
C LYS A 187 -6.13 -13.89 -23.55
N LEU A 188 -6.01 -13.64 -22.25
CA LEU A 188 -7.09 -13.12 -21.42
C LEU A 188 -6.57 -11.91 -20.65
N THR A 189 -7.28 -10.79 -20.76
CA THR A 189 -7.09 -9.63 -19.87
C THR A 189 -8.25 -9.59 -18.89
N VAL A 190 -7.94 -9.55 -17.60
CA VAL A 190 -8.92 -9.41 -16.52
C VAL A 190 -8.74 -8.05 -15.87
N ARG A 191 -9.81 -7.27 -15.80
CA ARG A 191 -9.85 -6.01 -15.06
C ARG A 191 -10.76 -6.15 -13.86
N TYR A 192 -10.40 -5.51 -12.76
CA TYR A 192 -11.26 -5.41 -11.59
C TYR A 192 -10.87 -4.19 -10.77
N LYS A 193 -11.70 -3.85 -9.78
CA LYS A 193 -11.43 -2.80 -8.82
C LYS A 193 -11.30 -3.35 -7.42
N ILE A 194 -10.44 -2.72 -6.64
CA ILE A 194 -10.30 -3.01 -5.22
C ILE A 194 -11.08 -1.96 -4.45
N TYR A 195 -11.99 -2.45 -3.61
CA TYR A 195 -12.79 -1.66 -2.70
C TYR A 195 -12.31 -1.91 -1.28
N ASN A 196 -12.06 -0.84 -0.53
CA ASN A 196 -11.75 -0.92 0.89
C ASN A 196 -13.04 -0.65 1.70
N PRO A 197 -13.60 -1.65 2.40
CA PRO A 197 -14.83 -1.51 3.17
C PRO A 197 -14.71 -0.58 4.37
N PHE A 198 -13.53 -0.47 4.99
CA PHE A 198 -13.28 0.49 6.08
C PHE A 198 -13.30 1.93 5.56
N SER A 199 -12.75 2.13 4.36
CA SER A 199 -12.75 3.44 3.72
C SER A 199 -14.06 3.77 3.01
N TYR A 200 -14.92 2.78 2.76
CA TYR A 200 -16.10 2.88 1.89
C TYR A 200 -15.79 3.44 0.50
N MET A 201 -14.62 3.11 -0.04
CA MET A 201 -14.11 3.70 -1.28
C MET A 201 -13.36 2.67 -2.13
N TYR A 202 -13.45 2.85 -3.44
CA TYR A 202 -12.54 2.23 -4.39
C TYR A 202 -11.14 2.84 -4.24
N ILE A 203 -10.14 1.97 -4.16
CA ILE A 203 -8.75 2.38 -3.93
C ILE A 203 -7.87 2.16 -5.17
N GLU A 204 -8.09 1.06 -5.91
CA GLU A 204 -7.21 0.67 -7.02
C GLU A 204 -7.98 0.02 -8.17
N ASN A 205 -7.55 0.28 -9.40
CA ASN A 205 -7.86 -0.52 -10.59
C ASN A 205 -6.75 -1.55 -10.77
N VAL A 206 -7.10 -2.76 -11.16
CA VAL A 206 -6.13 -3.81 -11.45
C VAL A 206 -6.37 -4.38 -12.84
N ASP A 207 -5.28 -4.48 -13.61
CA ASP A 207 -5.23 -5.13 -14.91
C ASP A 207 -4.31 -6.36 -14.81
N VAL A 208 -4.84 -7.54 -15.09
CA VAL A 208 -4.09 -8.79 -15.17
C VAL A 208 -4.10 -9.29 -16.61
N ARG A 209 -2.95 -9.69 -17.16
CA ARG A 209 -2.88 -10.40 -18.44
C ARG A 209 -2.44 -11.83 -18.21
N LEU A 210 -3.11 -12.74 -18.89
CA LEU A 210 -2.87 -14.17 -18.82
C LEU A 210 -2.72 -14.75 -20.22
N HIS A 211 -1.91 -15.80 -20.31
CA HIS A 211 -1.82 -16.64 -21.50
C HIS A 211 -2.41 -18.02 -21.23
N LYS A 212 -2.89 -18.66 -22.30
CA LYS A 212 -3.44 -20.01 -22.22
C LYS A 212 -2.34 -21.03 -21.88
N ASN A 213 -2.58 -21.80 -20.82
CA ASN A 213 -1.74 -22.89 -20.36
C ASN A 213 -2.64 -24.06 -19.92
N GLU A 214 -2.90 -25.01 -20.82
CA GLU A 214 -3.83 -26.13 -20.58
C GLU A 214 -3.43 -27.05 -19.42
N GLN A 215 -2.18 -26.97 -18.96
CA GLN A 215 -1.73 -27.72 -17.78
C GLN A 215 -2.05 -26.99 -16.48
N SER A 216 -2.35 -25.69 -16.53
CA SER A 216 -2.62 -24.88 -15.35
C SER A 216 -3.92 -25.28 -14.68
N ILE A 217 -3.87 -25.41 -13.35
CA ILE A 217 -5.02 -25.62 -12.47
C ILE A 217 -5.86 -24.36 -12.25
N PHE A 218 -5.48 -23.24 -12.85
CA PHE A 218 -6.15 -21.95 -12.70
C PHE A 218 -6.99 -21.63 -13.96
N GLY A 219 -8.05 -22.40 -14.19
CA GLY A 219 -8.92 -22.26 -15.36
C GLY A 219 -8.21 -22.48 -16.71
N GLY A 220 -7.04 -23.15 -16.70
CA GLY A 220 -6.21 -23.35 -17.90
C GLY A 220 -5.41 -22.12 -18.35
N TYR A 221 -5.10 -21.19 -17.44
CA TYR A 221 -4.28 -20.01 -17.73
C TYR A 221 -3.14 -19.83 -16.73
N SER A 222 -2.10 -19.12 -17.17
CA SER A 222 -1.02 -18.63 -16.32
C SER A 222 -0.93 -17.12 -16.44
N ALA A 223 -0.65 -16.44 -15.34
CA ALA A 223 -0.52 -14.99 -15.37
C ALA A 223 0.84 -14.59 -15.96
N ASP A 224 0.82 -13.60 -16.84
CA ASP A 224 2.03 -12.94 -17.36
C ASP A 224 2.32 -11.66 -16.60
N TYR A 225 1.24 -11.00 -16.17
CA TYR A 225 1.26 -9.59 -15.83
C TYR A 225 0.15 -9.24 -14.84
N LEU A 226 0.45 -8.45 -13.81
CA LEU A 226 -0.48 -7.84 -12.87
C LEU A 226 -0.06 -6.39 -12.61
N MET A 227 -0.92 -5.43 -12.95
CA MET A 227 -0.71 -4.01 -12.73
C MET A 227 -1.80 -3.43 -11.86
N VAL A 228 -1.40 -2.68 -10.85
CA VAL A 228 -2.29 -2.00 -9.91
C VAL A 228 -2.12 -0.51 -10.11
N THR A 229 -3.21 0.25 -10.15
CA THR A 229 -3.19 1.70 -10.33
C THR A 229 -4.21 2.37 -9.40
N PRO A 230 -3.84 3.37 -8.59
CA PRO A 230 -4.78 4.05 -7.70
C PRO A 230 -5.96 4.70 -8.46
N ILE A 231 -7.17 4.64 -7.88
CA ILE A 231 -8.40 5.23 -8.44
C ILE A 231 -8.58 6.68 -8.04
N GLU A 232 -8.29 7.61 -8.95
CA GLU A 232 -8.48 9.04 -8.67
C GLU A 232 -9.95 9.46 -8.54
N SER A 233 -10.19 10.57 -7.83
CA SER A 233 -11.51 11.19 -7.78
C SER A 233 -11.86 11.83 -9.13
N GLU A 234 -13.06 11.54 -9.64
CA GLU A 234 -13.60 12.08 -10.92
C GLU A 234 -13.64 13.62 -10.99
N LYS A 235 -13.53 14.31 -9.86
CA LYS A 235 -13.61 15.78 -9.75
C LYS A 235 -12.27 16.51 -9.84
N THR A 236 -11.17 15.80 -10.07
CA THR A 236 -9.83 16.41 -10.08
C THR A 236 -9.61 17.22 -11.37
N THR A 237 -9.11 18.45 -11.23
CA THR A 237 -8.94 19.41 -12.36
C THR A 237 -7.49 19.62 -12.73
N CYS A 238 -6.53 19.20 -11.89
CA CYS A 238 -5.19 18.94 -12.37
C CYS A 238 -5.33 17.97 -13.54
N LYS A 239 -4.81 18.33 -14.71
CA LYS A 239 -4.73 17.35 -15.80
C LYS A 239 -4.09 16.12 -15.19
N ASN A 240 -4.64 14.94 -15.46
CA ASN A 240 -3.90 13.70 -15.35
C ASN A 240 -2.70 13.91 -16.28
N GLU A 241 -1.65 14.55 -15.78
CA GLU A 241 -0.30 14.30 -16.23
C GLU A 241 -0.21 12.81 -16.02
N GLU A 242 -0.52 12.07 -17.09
CA GLU A 242 -0.38 10.63 -17.17
C GLU A 242 0.87 10.36 -16.35
N LEU A 243 0.77 9.50 -15.33
CA LEU A 243 1.92 8.90 -14.69
C LEU A 243 2.88 8.60 -15.86
N PHE A 244 3.95 9.40 -16.02
CA PHE A 244 4.95 9.31 -17.11
C PHE A 244 4.72 10.05 -18.45
N SER A 245 3.74 10.95 -18.58
CA SER A 245 3.60 11.84 -19.75
C SER A 245 4.21 13.23 -19.55
N GLY A 246 4.49 13.62 -18.30
CA GLY A 246 5.11 14.90 -18.00
C GLY A 246 6.42 15.05 -18.76
N SER A 247 6.52 16.05 -19.63
CA SER A 247 7.74 16.49 -20.33
C SER A 247 8.84 17.00 -19.37
N ASP A 248 8.57 16.94 -18.06
CA ASP A 248 9.25 17.71 -17.03
C ASP A 248 9.99 16.82 -16.01
N TRP A 249 10.37 15.59 -16.41
CA TRP A 249 11.55 14.93 -15.82
C TRP A 249 12.76 15.76 -16.26
N GLY A 250 12.89 16.96 -15.68
CA GLY A 250 13.85 17.97 -16.09
C GLY A 250 15.26 17.40 -16.05
N LYS A 251 16.23 18.15 -16.60
CA LYS A 251 17.65 17.77 -16.53
C LYS A 251 17.99 17.40 -15.08
N TYR A 252 18.27 16.13 -14.85
CA TYR A 252 18.64 15.63 -13.53
C TYR A 252 19.77 16.48 -12.97
N LYS A 253 19.60 16.97 -11.75
CA LYS A 253 20.62 17.72 -11.02
C LYS A 253 21.04 16.88 -9.84
N LYS A 254 22.29 16.43 -9.87
CA LYS A 254 22.87 15.70 -8.76
C LYS A 254 22.80 16.55 -7.49
N PRO A 255 22.25 16.05 -6.38
CA PRO A 255 22.20 16.79 -5.13
C PRO A 255 23.61 17.02 -4.59
N MET A 256 23.86 18.23 -4.06
CA MET A 256 25.14 18.59 -3.44
C MET A 256 25.14 18.41 -1.91
N THR A 257 23.96 18.41 -1.31
CA THR A 257 23.74 18.27 0.14
C THR A 257 22.51 17.40 0.37
N MET A 258 22.37 16.87 1.59
CA MET A 258 21.12 16.26 2.04
C MET A 258 19.96 17.25 1.94
N GLY A 259 18.76 16.72 1.73
CA GLY A 259 17.51 17.47 1.74
C GLY A 259 17.11 17.94 3.14
N ASN A 260 16.21 18.92 3.19
CA ASN A 260 15.62 19.43 4.42
C ASN A 260 14.19 18.91 4.65
N SER A 261 13.64 18.12 3.72
CA SER A 261 12.34 17.45 3.85
C SER A 261 12.35 16.08 3.17
N MET A 262 11.44 15.19 3.59
CA MET A 262 11.12 13.95 2.88
C MET A 262 10.70 14.21 1.41
N ASP A 263 10.03 15.34 1.14
CA ASP A 263 9.59 15.75 -0.20
C ASP A 263 10.75 15.97 -1.20
N ASP A 264 11.98 16.13 -0.68
CA ASP A 264 13.18 16.28 -1.49
C ASP A 264 13.58 14.96 -2.17
N TYR A 265 13.22 13.82 -1.56
CA TYR A 265 13.63 12.47 -1.98
C TYR A 265 15.15 12.33 -2.17
N ILE A 266 15.94 13.03 -1.35
CA ILE A 266 17.40 12.97 -1.35
C ILE A 266 17.86 11.96 -0.30
N PHE A 267 18.75 11.05 -0.70
CA PHE A 267 19.36 10.05 0.18
C PHE A 267 20.81 9.81 -0.20
N LYS A 268 21.58 9.27 0.74
CA LYS A 268 22.94 8.79 0.50
C LYS A 268 22.94 7.28 0.50
N LEU A 269 23.66 6.70 -0.45
CA LEU A 269 23.83 5.26 -0.57
C LEU A 269 25.30 4.96 -0.88
N ASP A 270 25.94 4.20 -0.01
CA ASP A 270 27.35 3.78 -0.13
C ASP A 270 28.28 4.97 -0.46
N GLY A 271 28.15 6.04 0.34
CA GLY A 271 28.94 7.27 0.24
C GLY A 271 28.48 8.30 -0.81
N SER A 272 27.57 7.94 -1.72
CA SER A 272 27.12 8.82 -2.82
C SER A 272 25.72 9.37 -2.60
N LEU A 273 25.48 10.65 -2.92
CA LEU A 273 24.16 11.28 -2.83
C LEU A 273 23.34 11.08 -4.11
N TYR A 274 22.06 10.80 -3.94
CA TYR A 274 21.06 10.59 -4.99
C TYR A 274 19.79 11.39 -4.67
N GLN A 275 19.01 11.69 -5.71
CA GLN A 275 17.68 12.30 -5.58
C GLN A 275 16.72 11.50 -6.45
N MET A 276 15.61 10.99 -5.90
CA MET A 276 14.60 10.35 -6.74
C MET A 276 13.72 11.38 -7.47
N PRO A 277 13.35 11.12 -8.74
CA PRO A 277 13.81 9.98 -9.54
C PRO A 277 15.22 10.25 -10.10
N CYS A 278 16.00 9.18 -10.23
CA CYS A 278 17.43 9.28 -10.55
C CYS A 278 17.76 8.53 -11.85
N PRO A 279 18.50 9.08 -12.82
CA PRO A 279 18.94 8.33 -13.99
C PRO A 279 19.71 7.08 -13.57
N LEU A 280 19.45 5.94 -14.22
CA LEU A 280 20.19 4.69 -13.98
C LEU A 280 21.71 4.91 -14.17
N ASP A 281 22.10 5.76 -15.12
CA ASP A 281 23.48 6.13 -15.39
C ASP A 281 24.23 6.69 -14.16
N GLU A 282 23.54 7.35 -13.23
CA GLU A 282 24.16 7.88 -12.01
C GLU A 282 24.60 6.75 -11.08
N PHE A 283 23.77 5.71 -10.91
CA PHE A 283 24.15 4.52 -10.14
C PHE A 283 25.34 3.81 -10.79
N LEU A 284 25.30 3.64 -12.11
CA LEU A 284 26.40 3.02 -12.86
C LEU A 284 27.71 3.83 -12.72
N SER A 285 27.62 5.16 -12.74
CA SER A 285 28.78 6.04 -12.54
C SER A 285 29.39 5.96 -11.13
N ASN A 286 28.59 5.63 -10.12
CA ASN A 286 29.01 5.46 -8.73
C ASN A 286 29.40 3.99 -8.40
N GLY A 287 29.59 3.15 -9.42
CA GLY A 287 30.18 1.81 -9.30
C GLY A 287 29.18 0.65 -9.19
N TRP A 288 27.87 0.92 -9.21
CA TRP A 288 26.86 -0.14 -9.30
C TRP A 288 26.85 -0.78 -10.68
N LYS A 289 26.48 -2.06 -10.76
CA LYS A 289 26.46 -2.84 -12.01
C LYS A 289 25.11 -3.48 -12.24
N TYR A 290 24.63 -3.38 -13.47
CA TYR A 290 23.49 -4.13 -13.98
C TYR A 290 23.97 -5.11 -15.06
N ASN A 291 23.72 -6.40 -14.86
CA ASN A 291 24.17 -7.45 -15.78
C ASN A 291 23.05 -7.94 -16.74
N GLY A 292 21.83 -7.43 -16.60
CA GLY A 292 20.70 -7.81 -17.44
C GLY A 292 20.63 -7.02 -18.76
N LYS A 293 19.56 -7.24 -19.51
CA LYS A 293 19.27 -6.52 -20.76
C LYS A 293 17.94 -5.80 -20.63
N LEU A 294 17.96 -4.47 -20.72
CA LEU A 294 16.75 -3.65 -20.78
C LEU A 294 16.19 -3.66 -22.20
N LYS A 295 14.91 -3.99 -22.35
CA LYS A 295 14.27 -3.96 -23.67
C LYS A 295 13.71 -2.56 -23.94
N LYS A 296 14.07 -1.96 -25.09
CA LYS A 296 13.66 -0.59 -25.45
C LYS A 296 12.15 -0.41 -25.70
N ASN A 297 11.44 -1.51 -25.94
CA ASN A 297 9.97 -1.49 -26.08
C ASN A 297 9.26 -1.52 -24.72
N GLU A 298 9.95 -1.86 -23.63
CA GLU A 298 9.41 -1.82 -22.28
C GLU A 298 9.49 -0.39 -21.71
N LYS A 299 8.49 -0.02 -20.90
CA LYS A 299 8.43 1.29 -20.23
C LYS A 299 8.92 1.23 -18.78
N ARG A 300 9.06 0.03 -18.19
CA ARG A 300 9.70 -0.23 -16.89
C ARG A 300 10.64 -1.44 -16.98
N ALA A 301 11.48 -1.63 -15.98
CA ALA A 301 11.98 -2.95 -15.58
C ALA A 301 12.16 -3.00 -14.04
N GLU A 302 12.07 -4.21 -13.48
CA GLU A 302 12.63 -4.52 -12.16
C GLU A 302 14.06 -5.04 -12.38
N ILE A 303 15.02 -4.49 -11.64
CA ILE A 303 16.43 -4.82 -11.79
C ILE A 303 17.11 -4.96 -10.44
N ILE A 304 18.13 -5.82 -10.39
CA ILE A 304 19.06 -5.89 -9.27
C ILE A 304 20.35 -5.19 -9.70
N LEU A 305 20.82 -4.25 -8.89
CA LEU A 305 22.12 -3.63 -9.04
C LEU A 305 23.08 -4.21 -8.01
N THR A 306 24.31 -4.51 -8.45
CA THR A 306 25.33 -5.13 -7.61
C THR A 306 26.58 -4.24 -7.49
N LYS A 307 27.19 -4.21 -6.31
CA LYS A 307 28.45 -3.50 -6.05
C LYS A 307 29.21 -4.18 -4.92
N GLU A 308 30.39 -4.72 -5.19
CA GLU A 308 31.30 -5.29 -4.16
C GLU A 308 30.63 -6.32 -3.22
N GLY A 309 29.77 -7.20 -3.77
CA GLY A 309 29.02 -8.20 -2.99
C GLY A 309 27.75 -7.67 -2.31
N LYS A 310 27.43 -6.39 -2.50
CA LYS A 310 26.16 -5.76 -2.10
C LYS A 310 25.16 -5.78 -3.24
N GLU A 311 23.88 -5.90 -2.90
CA GLU A 311 22.76 -5.90 -3.84
C GLU A 311 21.69 -4.90 -3.40
N ILE A 312 21.07 -4.26 -4.39
CA ILE A 312 19.87 -3.42 -4.21
C ILE A 312 18.87 -3.75 -5.31
N HIS A 313 17.59 -3.75 -4.95
CA HIS A 313 16.48 -3.93 -5.87
C HIS A 313 16.01 -2.56 -6.32
N CYS A 314 15.78 -2.42 -7.62
CA CYS A 314 15.38 -1.16 -8.21
C CYS A 314 14.21 -1.38 -9.17
N ILE A 315 13.29 -0.43 -9.15
CA ILE A 315 12.30 -0.25 -10.20
C ILE A 315 12.78 0.91 -11.08
N ILE A 316 12.89 0.68 -12.38
CA ILE A 316 13.32 1.69 -13.36
C ILE A 316 12.27 1.97 -14.43
N TRP A 317 12.11 3.22 -14.85
CA TRP A 317 11.24 3.63 -15.96
C TRP A 317 11.95 4.24 -17.12
N TYR A 318 11.49 3.92 -18.31
CA TYR A 318 11.97 4.50 -19.55
C TYR A 318 11.20 5.78 -19.86
N CYS A 319 11.85 6.92 -19.63
CA CYS A 319 11.29 8.22 -19.98
C CYS A 319 11.63 8.54 -21.45
N LYS A 320 10.59 8.69 -22.28
CA LYS A 320 10.71 9.06 -23.70
C LYS A 320 10.67 10.58 -23.93
N GLY A 321 10.25 11.38 -22.94
CA GLY A 321 10.23 12.83 -23.02
C GLY A 321 11.63 13.41 -22.87
N THR A 322 11.95 14.45 -23.66
CA THR A 322 13.26 15.09 -23.90
C THR A 322 14.10 14.50 -25.04
N ASP A 323 15.02 15.32 -25.56
CA ASP A 323 15.99 14.99 -26.62
C ASP A 323 16.94 13.81 -26.27
N ASN A 324 16.81 13.20 -25.08
CA ASN A 324 17.68 12.13 -24.59
C ASN A 324 16.90 11.11 -23.74
N PRO A 325 16.23 10.14 -24.37
CA PRO A 325 15.42 9.15 -23.66
C PRO A 325 16.31 8.20 -22.83
N LYS A 326 15.94 7.97 -21.57
CA LYS A 326 16.75 7.24 -20.59
C LYS A 326 15.91 6.48 -19.56
N TRP A 327 16.57 5.54 -18.89
CA TRP A 327 16.04 4.83 -17.73
C TRP A 327 16.27 5.61 -16.44
N TYR A 328 15.23 5.75 -15.62
CA TYR A 328 15.27 6.39 -14.31
C TYR A 328 14.87 5.40 -13.23
N VAL A 329 15.66 5.28 -12.17
CA VAL A 329 15.29 4.61 -10.92
C VAL A 329 14.22 5.45 -10.22
N VAL A 330 13.11 4.80 -9.87
CA VAL A 330 11.94 5.42 -9.23
C VAL A 330 11.51 4.69 -7.97
N SER A 331 11.99 3.48 -7.75
CA SER A 331 11.97 2.85 -6.43
C SER A 331 13.28 2.11 -6.20
N ILE A 332 13.71 2.07 -4.95
CA ILE A 332 14.87 1.33 -4.48
C ILE A 332 14.50 0.62 -3.19
N LYS A 333 14.97 -0.62 -3.06
CA LYS A 333 14.94 -1.39 -1.81
C LYS A 333 16.32 -1.97 -1.55
N THR A 334 16.85 -1.75 -0.35
CA THR A 334 18.04 -2.45 0.12
C THR A 334 17.63 -3.77 0.76
N GLU A 335 18.16 -4.90 0.31
CA GLU A 335 17.89 -6.19 0.95
C GLU A 335 18.55 -6.32 2.33
N PHE A 336 17.95 -7.15 3.19
CA PHE A 336 18.55 -7.61 4.45
C PHE A 336 18.18 -9.09 4.70
N GLY A 337 19.15 -9.94 5.03
CA GLY A 337 18.95 -11.38 5.27
C GLY A 337 20.28 -12.12 5.48
N ASP A 338 20.23 -13.41 5.83
CA ASP A 338 21.42 -14.25 6.11
C ASP A 338 22.21 -14.53 4.82
N GLY A 339 23.00 -13.54 4.38
CA GLY A 339 23.95 -13.66 3.28
C GLY A 339 24.04 -12.46 2.32
N ILE A 340 23.17 -11.45 2.41
CA ILE A 340 23.13 -10.32 1.44
C ILE A 340 23.10 -8.93 2.14
N SER A 341 24.08 -8.11 1.72
CA SER A 341 24.12 -6.63 1.59
C SER A 341 24.12 -5.71 2.83
N ASP A 342 25.31 -5.50 3.41
CA ASP A 342 25.62 -4.39 4.34
C ASP A 342 25.77 -3.06 3.58
N VAL A 343 24.67 -2.58 3.00
CA VAL A 343 24.63 -1.29 2.30
C VAL A 343 24.48 -0.18 3.31
N ASP A 344 25.51 0.67 3.36
CA ASP A 344 25.49 1.91 4.14
C ASP A 344 24.58 2.94 3.48
N PHE A 345 23.79 3.65 4.29
CA PHE A 345 22.86 4.66 3.81
C PHE A 345 22.58 5.73 4.86
N GLU A 346 22.17 6.90 4.37
CA GLU A 346 21.71 8.04 5.16
C GLU A 346 20.42 8.59 4.52
N LEU A 347 19.33 8.61 5.28
CA LEU A 347 18.04 9.17 4.89
C LEU A 347 17.85 10.58 5.47
N PHE A 348 16.79 11.25 5.03
CA PHE A 348 16.35 12.51 5.62
C PHE A 348 16.23 12.40 7.15
N GLY A 349 16.58 13.47 7.88
CA GLY A 349 16.58 13.45 9.34
C GLY A 349 17.83 12.83 9.97
N ASN A 350 18.87 12.53 9.17
CA ASN A 350 20.10 11.84 9.57
C ASN A 350 19.85 10.43 10.12
N HIS A 351 18.91 9.70 9.52
CA HIS A 351 18.66 8.30 9.87
C HIS A 351 19.58 7.39 9.06
N ASN A 352 20.36 6.57 9.75
CA ASN A 352 21.36 5.70 9.17
C ASN A 352 21.07 4.23 9.47
N ARG A 353 21.78 3.35 8.75
CA ARG A 353 21.87 1.94 9.13
C ARG A 353 22.44 1.80 10.54
N GLY A 354 21.85 0.91 11.33
CA GLY A 354 22.28 0.63 12.70
C GLY A 354 21.76 1.64 13.73
N ASP A 355 21.09 2.72 13.30
CA ASP A 355 20.38 3.59 14.23
C ASP A 355 19.17 2.82 14.82
N TYR A 356 18.88 3.10 16.08
CA TYR A 356 17.71 2.55 16.74
C TYR A 356 16.46 3.19 16.12
N ALA A 357 15.50 2.38 15.68
CA ALA A 357 14.34 2.85 14.92
C ALA A 357 13.30 3.60 15.78
N TYR A 358 13.63 3.97 17.02
CA TYR A 358 12.75 4.70 17.94
C TYR A 358 12.85 6.21 17.70
N GLY A 359 11.72 6.84 17.41
CA GLY A 359 11.66 8.25 17.02
C GLY A 359 11.47 8.48 15.52
N TYR A 360 11.28 7.43 14.73
CA TYR A 360 10.64 7.51 13.42
C TYR A 360 9.11 7.59 13.66
N GLY A 361 8.64 8.77 14.09
CA GLY A 361 7.38 8.90 14.81
C GLY A 361 7.43 8.20 16.18
N VAL A 362 6.60 8.58 17.13
CA VAL A 362 6.63 7.99 18.48
C VAL A 362 6.05 6.55 18.48
N HIS A 363 5.57 6.03 17.34
CA HIS A 363 4.63 4.90 17.31
C HIS A 363 4.94 3.76 16.33
N GLY A 364 6.19 3.59 15.87
CA GLY A 364 6.55 2.41 15.08
C GLY A 364 6.11 2.45 13.61
N ILE A 365 5.74 3.64 13.10
CA ILE A 365 5.65 3.88 11.66
C ILE A 365 7.08 4.03 11.15
N TYR A 366 7.67 2.92 10.72
CA TYR A 366 9.02 2.85 10.15
C TYR A 366 9.04 3.45 8.74
N GLY A 367 8.59 4.68 8.56
CA GLY A 367 8.48 5.29 7.24
C GLY A 367 7.72 6.62 7.17
N PHE A 368 7.72 7.21 5.98
CA PHE A 368 6.90 8.32 5.53
C PHE A 368 6.07 7.80 4.35
N VAL A 369 4.75 7.88 4.42
CA VAL A 369 3.87 7.62 3.27
C VAL A 369 3.61 8.95 2.56
N ASP A 370 3.84 9.02 1.25
CA ASP A 370 3.51 10.20 0.47
C ASP A 370 2.01 10.18 0.13
N PRO A 371 1.20 11.13 0.65
CA PRO A 371 -0.25 11.12 0.43
C PRO A 371 -0.69 11.29 -1.03
N LEU A 372 0.20 11.72 -1.92
CA LEU A 372 -0.15 11.88 -3.33
C LEU A 372 -0.41 10.56 -4.03
N TYR A 373 0.26 9.50 -3.60
CA TYR A 373 0.16 8.18 -4.22
C TYR A 373 0.27 7.09 -3.16
N LEU A 374 -0.66 6.14 -3.20
CA LEU A 374 -0.60 4.95 -2.37
C LEU A 374 0.79 4.26 -2.54
N GLY A 375 1.33 3.67 -1.47
CA GLY A 375 2.61 2.95 -1.48
C GLY A 375 3.87 3.77 -1.84
N ALA A 376 3.74 5.06 -2.15
CA ALA A 376 4.88 5.94 -2.36
C ALA A 376 5.37 6.52 -1.02
N GLY A 377 6.64 6.91 -0.98
CA GLY A 377 7.28 7.39 0.23
C GLY A 377 8.55 6.61 0.56
N ILE A 378 8.84 6.49 1.85
CA ILE A 378 10.07 5.88 2.39
C ILE A 378 9.64 4.96 3.52
N SER A 379 10.15 3.75 3.59
CA SER A 379 10.07 2.90 4.78
C SER A 379 11.44 2.37 5.15
N VAL A 380 11.67 2.11 6.43
CA VAL A 380 12.89 1.46 6.93
C VAL A 380 12.57 0.05 7.37
N ASP A 381 13.46 -0.87 7.02
CA ASP A 381 13.39 -2.24 7.46
C ASP A 381 14.12 -2.39 8.79
N VAL A 382 13.48 -3.06 9.75
CA VAL A 382 13.94 -3.10 11.15
C VAL A 382 14.13 -4.53 11.61
N GLY A 383 15.27 -4.80 12.25
CA GLY A 383 15.57 -6.11 12.85
C GLY A 383 14.79 -6.41 14.12
N GLY A 384 14.87 -7.64 14.60
CA GLY A 384 14.27 -8.03 15.90
C GLY A 384 14.82 -7.25 17.11
N ASP A 385 15.99 -6.62 16.94
CA ASP A 385 16.64 -5.70 17.90
C ASP A 385 16.17 -4.24 17.78
N LYS A 386 15.21 -3.97 16.89
CA LYS A 386 14.69 -2.64 16.55
C LYS A 386 15.72 -1.71 15.90
N MET A 387 16.82 -2.24 15.38
CA MET A 387 17.80 -1.46 14.63
C MET A 387 17.42 -1.38 13.16
N ILE A 388 17.64 -0.21 12.56
CA ILE A 388 17.45 0.01 11.12
C ILE A 388 18.47 -0.83 10.34
N ARG A 389 17.99 -1.69 9.44
CA ARG A 389 18.80 -2.62 8.63
C ARG A 389 18.65 -2.41 7.13
N GLY A 390 17.65 -1.66 6.69
CA GLY A 390 17.39 -1.42 5.29
C GLY A 390 16.39 -0.29 5.12
N PHE A 391 16.11 0.04 3.87
CA PHE A 391 15.01 0.92 3.53
C PHE A 391 14.44 0.59 2.15
N THR A 392 13.18 0.96 1.97
CA THR A 392 12.52 1.09 0.68
C THR A 392 12.21 2.56 0.45
N MET A 393 12.45 3.08 -0.74
CA MET A 393 12.04 4.42 -1.14
C MET A 393 11.39 4.34 -2.51
N THR A 394 10.13 4.75 -2.59
CA THR A 394 9.33 4.80 -3.82
C THR A 394 8.92 6.24 -4.09
N TYR A 395 9.31 6.75 -5.25
CA TYR A 395 9.04 8.11 -5.66
C TYR A 395 7.57 8.29 -6.05
N ALA A 396 6.90 9.23 -5.39
CA ALA A 396 5.63 9.79 -5.84
C ALA A 396 5.89 10.76 -7.00
N PRO A 397 5.39 10.51 -8.23
CA PRO A 397 5.52 11.45 -9.34
C PRO A 397 5.14 12.88 -8.94
N LYS A 398 6.08 13.82 -9.09
CA LYS A 398 5.86 15.23 -8.73
C LYS A 398 4.92 15.87 -9.73
N TYR A 399 3.71 16.18 -9.28
CA TYR A 399 2.91 17.23 -9.91
C TYR A 399 3.71 18.53 -9.91
N ILE A 400 3.66 19.27 -11.02
CA ILE A 400 4.31 20.59 -11.15
C ILE A 400 3.94 21.52 -9.98
N ASN A 401 2.73 21.36 -9.43
CA ASN A 401 2.31 22.03 -8.20
C ASN A 401 1.72 21.04 -7.18
N ARG A 402 2.59 20.46 -6.34
CA ARG A 402 2.23 19.54 -5.24
C ARG A 402 1.20 20.12 -4.28
N ILE A 403 1.38 21.35 -3.82
CA ILE A 403 0.46 21.98 -2.86
C ILE A 403 -0.94 22.14 -3.47
N LYS A 404 -1.01 22.56 -4.74
CA LYS A 404 -2.29 22.60 -5.46
C LYS A 404 -2.95 21.23 -5.50
N ARG A 405 -2.19 20.18 -5.82
CA ARG A 405 -2.73 18.81 -5.85
C ARG A 405 -3.23 18.36 -4.48
N LEU A 406 -2.45 18.58 -3.42
CA LEU A 406 -2.84 18.27 -2.05
C LEU A 406 -4.15 18.99 -1.67
N ASN A 407 -4.31 20.25 -2.08
CA ASN A 407 -5.54 21.00 -1.88
C ASN A 407 -6.75 20.46 -2.69
N GLU A 408 -6.53 19.88 -3.88
CA GLU A 408 -7.61 19.28 -4.69
C GLU A 408 -8.18 18.00 -4.07
N ILE A 409 -7.30 17.16 -3.49
CA ILE A 409 -7.69 15.91 -2.82
C ILE A 409 -8.07 16.12 -1.35
N ALA A 410 -7.81 17.29 -0.79
CA ALA A 410 -8.26 17.65 0.55
C ALA A 410 -9.78 17.89 0.61
N THR A 411 -10.37 17.57 1.75
CA THR A 411 -11.76 17.89 2.09
C THR A 411 -12.02 19.39 1.98
N ASP A 412 -13.22 19.74 1.54
CA ASP A 412 -13.61 21.14 1.33
C ASP A 412 -13.59 21.93 2.64
N LEU A 413 -13.23 23.21 2.55
CA LEU A 413 -13.17 24.11 3.70
C LEU A 413 -14.55 24.24 4.37
N LYS A 414 -14.62 23.97 5.67
CA LYS A 414 -15.86 24.06 6.47
C LYS A 414 -16.13 25.47 7.00
N GLY A 415 -15.08 26.28 7.17
CA GLY A 415 -15.20 27.64 7.70
C GLY A 415 -13.85 28.30 7.97
N GLU A 416 -13.88 29.54 8.45
CA GLU A 416 -12.71 30.31 8.88
C GLU A 416 -12.95 30.86 10.30
N VAL A 417 -11.93 30.78 11.15
CA VAL A 417 -11.91 31.27 12.53
C VAL A 417 -10.72 32.20 12.73
N CYS A 418 -10.93 33.36 13.36
CA CYS A 418 -9.83 34.28 13.71
C CYS A 418 -9.33 34.00 15.12
N ILE A 419 -8.01 33.86 15.28
CA ILE A 419 -7.34 33.76 16.58
C ILE A 419 -6.60 35.06 16.85
N ILE A 420 -7.02 35.75 17.91
CA ILE A 420 -6.50 37.07 18.32
C ILE A 420 -5.67 37.00 19.62
N GLU A 421 -5.83 35.93 20.41
CA GLU A 421 -5.20 35.78 21.72
C GLU A 421 -4.16 34.64 21.71
N LYS A 422 -3.22 34.72 22.67
CA LYS A 422 -2.22 33.68 22.89
C LYS A 422 -2.80 32.51 23.69
N GLY A 423 -2.10 31.39 23.69
CA GLY A 423 -2.50 30.18 24.40
C GLY A 423 -2.78 29.01 23.46
N ASN A 424 -3.48 28.01 23.99
CA ASN A 424 -3.76 26.76 23.30
C ASN A 424 -5.16 26.81 22.69
N ASN A 425 -5.26 26.46 21.41
CA ASN A 425 -6.50 26.38 20.67
C ASN A 425 -6.60 25.00 20.02
N GLU A 426 -7.68 24.27 20.30
CA GLU A 426 -7.97 23.02 19.61
C GLU A 426 -8.32 23.31 18.15
N LEU A 427 -7.69 22.57 17.24
CA LEU A 427 -7.90 22.70 15.81
C LEU A 427 -8.87 21.61 15.34
N GLU A 428 -9.98 22.05 14.78
CA GLU A 428 -10.88 21.20 14.01
C GLU A 428 -10.33 21.01 12.59
N ARG A 429 -10.56 19.82 12.04
CA ARG A 429 -10.21 19.51 10.66
C ARG A 429 -11.04 20.36 9.69
N ASP A 430 -10.38 20.78 8.63
CA ASP A 430 -10.91 21.53 7.50
C ASP A 430 -11.45 22.92 7.85
N ILE A 431 -11.03 23.48 8.99
CA ILE A 431 -11.25 24.88 9.38
C ILE A 431 -9.96 25.69 9.15
N SER A 432 -10.09 26.85 8.53
CA SER A 432 -8.98 27.80 8.36
C SER A 432 -8.85 28.68 9.59
N TYR A 433 -7.69 28.67 10.24
CA TYR A 433 -7.40 29.51 11.39
C TYR A 433 -6.53 30.68 10.99
N LYS A 434 -7.08 31.88 11.06
CA LYS A 434 -6.40 33.14 10.72
C LYS A 434 -5.81 33.78 11.98
N LEU A 435 -4.49 33.83 12.03
CA LEU A 435 -3.70 34.38 13.13
C LEU A 435 -3.35 35.84 12.80
N THR A 436 -3.97 36.79 13.53
CA THR A 436 -3.86 38.23 13.23
C THR A 436 -2.86 38.98 14.11
N MET A 437 -2.07 38.27 14.91
CA MET A 437 -1.03 38.87 15.77
C MET A 437 0.25 39.26 15.01
N TYR A 438 0.33 38.93 13.72
CA TYR A 438 1.41 39.29 12.81
C TYR A 438 1.01 40.45 11.90
N GLU A 439 1.99 41.22 11.41
CA GLU A 439 1.74 42.30 10.43
C GLU A 439 1.00 41.78 9.18
N GLU A 440 1.41 40.60 8.71
CA GLU A 440 0.71 39.84 7.69
C GLU A 440 0.07 38.59 8.30
N PRO A 441 -1.21 38.32 8.04
CA PRO A 441 -1.92 37.22 8.68
C PRO A 441 -1.32 35.87 8.30
N LEU A 442 -1.10 35.03 9.32
CA LEU A 442 -0.72 33.63 9.15
C LEU A 442 -1.99 32.78 9.12
N TYR A 443 -2.12 31.90 8.14
CA TYR A 443 -3.21 30.94 8.05
C TYR A 443 -2.68 29.55 8.40
N VAL A 444 -3.44 28.82 9.20
CA VAL A 444 -3.15 27.44 9.61
C VAL A 444 -4.39 26.59 9.36
N GLN A 445 -4.21 25.42 8.74
CA GLN A 445 -5.30 24.48 8.52
C GLN A 445 -4.81 23.04 8.70
N VAL A 446 -5.58 22.24 9.45
CA VAL A 446 -5.50 20.78 9.38
C VAL A 446 -6.44 20.35 8.25
N LYS A 447 -5.91 19.82 7.15
CA LYS A 447 -6.72 19.37 6.00
C LYS A 447 -6.79 17.84 6.00
N SER A 448 -8.00 17.29 6.00
CA SER A 448 -8.26 15.86 5.80
C SER A 448 -8.15 15.51 4.32
N LEU A 449 -7.61 14.35 3.95
CA LEU A 449 -7.45 13.95 2.54
C LEU A 449 -8.51 12.91 2.09
N ASP A 450 -9.75 13.10 2.53
CA ASP A 450 -10.82 12.10 2.40
C ASP A 450 -11.41 11.95 0.99
N LYS A 451 -11.04 12.82 0.03
CA LYS A 451 -11.61 12.74 -1.34
C LYS A 451 -11.04 11.58 -2.16
N VAL A 452 -9.98 10.93 -1.70
CA VAL A 452 -9.36 9.77 -2.34
C VAL A 452 -9.19 8.64 -1.34
N GLY A 453 -9.48 7.40 -1.77
CA GLY A 453 -9.58 6.26 -0.86
C GLY A 453 -8.26 5.90 -0.16
N TRP A 454 -7.12 6.10 -0.83
CA TRP A 454 -5.80 5.74 -0.31
C TRP A 454 -5.20 6.72 0.70
N ALA A 455 -5.69 7.95 0.75
CA ALA A 455 -5.17 8.98 1.67
C ALA A 455 -6.16 9.32 2.77
N LYS A 456 -7.26 8.55 2.90
CA LYS A 456 -8.38 8.86 3.80
C LYS A 456 -7.96 9.05 5.25
N ASP A 457 -6.97 8.29 5.73
CA ASP A 457 -6.49 8.38 7.12
C ASP A 457 -5.37 9.42 7.30
N MET A 458 -5.06 10.19 6.25
CA MET A 458 -4.02 11.19 6.25
C MET A 458 -4.58 12.61 6.40
N ASN A 459 -3.86 13.40 7.19
CA ASN A 459 -4.09 14.83 7.35
C ASN A 459 -2.81 15.56 6.93
N ILE A 460 -2.94 16.76 6.38
CA ILE A 460 -1.81 17.67 6.17
C ILE A 460 -1.96 18.92 7.01
N ILE A 461 -0.84 19.38 7.55
CA ILE A 461 -0.75 20.65 8.25
C ILE A 461 -0.31 21.70 7.24
N TRP A 462 -1.29 22.41 6.69
CA TRP A 462 -1.07 23.45 5.71
C TRP A 462 -0.97 24.81 6.40
N VAL A 463 0.03 25.58 5.99
CA VAL A 463 0.25 26.94 6.46
C VAL A 463 0.42 27.89 5.30
N LYS A 464 -0.12 29.09 5.43
CA LYS A 464 0.06 30.16 4.44
C LYS A 464 0.41 31.46 5.12
N LYS A 465 1.50 32.05 4.66
CA LYS A 465 1.94 33.39 5.01
C LYS A 465 2.12 34.16 3.72
N ASP A 466 1.36 35.22 3.54
CA ASP A 466 1.29 36.00 2.31
C ASP A 466 0.82 35.14 1.12
N GLU A 467 1.60 35.15 0.03
CA GLU A 467 1.41 34.29 -1.14
C GLU A 467 2.14 32.93 -0.99
N LYS A 468 2.90 32.72 0.09
CA LYS A 468 3.67 31.49 0.30
C LYS A 468 2.85 30.47 1.07
N GLU A 469 2.62 29.34 0.42
CA GLU A 469 1.97 28.18 1.01
C GLU A 469 3.02 27.11 1.29
N ASN A 470 2.90 26.43 2.43
CA ASN A 470 3.76 25.32 2.81
C ASN A 470 2.94 24.21 3.48
N VAL A 471 3.43 22.97 3.39
CA VAL A 471 2.98 21.86 4.22
C VAL A 471 4.09 21.57 5.21
N ILE A 472 3.78 21.61 6.51
CA ILE A 472 4.78 21.44 7.58
C ILE A 472 4.69 20.08 8.27
N GLY A 473 3.68 19.28 7.94
CA GLY A 473 3.51 17.94 8.48
C GLY A 473 2.50 17.12 7.69
N TYR A 474 2.79 15.83 7.57
CA TYR A 474 1.92 14.79 7.03
C TYR A 474 1.59 13.84 8.16
N ILE A 475 0.32 13.78 8.55
CA ILE A 475 -0.13 13.14 9.78
C ILE A 475 -1.09 11.99 9.44
N GLU A 476 -0.57 10.79 9.55
CA GLU A 476 -1.34 9.54 9.48
C GLU A 476 -2.02 9.26 10.82
N TYR A 477 -3.28 8.85 10.79
CA TYR A 477 -4.10 8.55 11.98
C TYR A 477 -4.15 9.67 13.01
N GLY A 478 -4.09 10.94 12.57
CA GLY A 478 -4.21 12.08 13.46
C GLY A 478 -5.54 12.03 14.21
N LYS A 479 -5.50 12.22 15.53
CA LYS A 479 -6.65 12.20 16.44
C LYS A 479 -7.02 13.61 16.86
N ASP A 480 -6.12 14.28 17.58
CA ASP A 480 -6.31 15.62 18.14
C ASP A 480 -5.17 16.55 17.70
N PHE A 481 -5.50 17.83 17.48
CA PHE A 481 -4.57 18.85 17.02
C PHE A 481 -4.71 20.10 17.88
N THR A 482 -3.62 20.57 18.48
CA THR A 482 -3.62 21.78 19.33
C THR A 482 -2.63 22.79 18.80
N LEU A 483 -3.11 23.98 18.47
CA LEU A 483 -2.28 25.14 18.14
C LEU A 483 -1.89 25.87 19.42
N SER A 484 -0.59 25.95 19.70
CA SER A 484 -0.04 26.73 20.80
C SER A 484 0.66 27.98 20.30
N ILE A 485 0.27 29.13 20.86
CA ILE A 485 0.87 30.43 20.58
C ILE A 485 1.58 30.91 21.85
N GLU A 486 2.91 30.84 21.84
CA GLU A 486 3.76 31.23 22.97
C GLU A 486 3.87 32.75 23.16
N ASP A 487 4.36 33.18 24.32
CA ASP A 487 4.56 34.60 24.66
C ASP A 487 5.50 35.35 23.69
N ASN A 488 6.45 34.64 23.09
CA ASN A 488 7.36 35.16 22.07
C ASN A 488 6.76 35.14 20.64
N ASN A 489 5.45 34.92 20.51
CA ASN A 489 4.72 34.69 19.25
C ASN A 489 5.20 33.45 18.47
N LYS A 490 5.93 32.51 19.09
CA LYS A 490 6.24 31.25 18.44
C LYS A 490 4.98 30.40 18.36
N VAL A 491 4.68 29.91 17.15
CA VAL A 491 3.50 29.09 16.88
C VAL A 491 3.93 27.64 16.68
N LYS A 492 3.25 26.74 17.39
CA LYS A 492 3.47 25.30 17.34
C LYS A 492 2.15 24.58 17.19
N ILE A 493 2.19 23.41 16.58
CA ILE A 493 1.06 22.49 16.51
C ILE A 493 1.49 21.21 17.20
N GLU A 494 0.74 20.84 18.23
CA GLU A 494 0.86 19.57 18.93
C GLU A 494 -0.13 18.59 18.29
N VAL A 495 0.36 17.41 17.93
CA VAL A 495 -0.41 16.38 17.24
C VAL A 495 -0.44 15.14 18.12
N VAL A 496 -1.66 14.66 18.38
CA VAL A 496 -1.93 13.37 19.02
C VAL A 496 -2.49 12.44 17.94
N ARG A 497 -1.98 11.22 17.83
CA ARG A 497 -2.50 10.20 16.90
C ARG A 497 -3.40 9.20 17.62
N MET A 498 -4.15 8.41 16.86
CA MET A 498 -5.07 7.42 17.43
C MET A 498 -4.34 6.31 18.21
N GLU A 499 -3.10 6.03 17.83
CA GLU A 499 -2.25 5.00 18.40
C GLU A 499 -1.50 5.47 19.66
N ASP A 500 -1.47 6.79 19.92
CA ASP A 500 -0.78 7.37 21.07
C ASP A 500 -1.39 6.87 22.37
N SER A 501 -0.55 6.36 23.27
CA SER A 501 -0.96 6.10 24.64
C SER A 501 -1.09 7.40 25.43
N SER A 502 -1.76 7.35 26.58
CA SER A 502 -1.92 8.53 27.44
C SER A 502 -0.59 9.09 27.98
N ASP A 503 0.47 8.30 27.96
CA ASP A 503 1.78 8.66 28.50
C ASP A 503 2.73 9.20 27.41
N ASP A 504 2.35 9.10 26.13
CA ASP A 504 3.16 9.56 25.02
C ASP A 504 3.09 11.08 24.87
N LYS A 505 4.22 11.69 24.51
CA LYS A 505 4.28 13.13 24.24
C LYS A 505 3.78 13.39 22.82
N PRO A 506 2.93 14.40 22.62
CA PRO A 506 2.50 14.82 21.30
C PRO A 506 3.69 15.16 20.39
N GLU A 507 3.54 14.87 19.10
CA GLU A 507 4.45 15.36 18.08
C GLU A 507 4.32 16.89 17.97
N VAL A 508 5.44 17.61 17.94
CA VAL A 508 5.43 19.09 17.92
C VAL A 508 5.99 19.61 16.62
N LEU A 509 5.13 20.21 15.81
CA LEU A 509 5.49 20.90 14.57
C LEU A 509 5.62 22.40 14.83
N THR A 510 6.74 23.01 14.44
CA THR A 510 6.95 24.45 14.61
C THR A 510 6.71 25.18 13.29
N ILE A 511 5.87 26.21 13.31
CA ILE A 511 5.68 27.11 12.17
C ILE A 511 6.84 28.12 12.18
N ARG A 512 7.59 28.20 11.08
CA ARG A 512 8.76 29.08 10.94
C ARG A 512 8.45 30.39 10.23
#